data_AF-A0A932NF95-F1
#
_entry.id   AF-A0A932NF95-F1
#
_cell.length_a   1.000
_cell.length_b   1.000
_cell.length_c   1.000
_cell.angle_alpha   90.00
_cell.angle_beta   90.00
_cell.angle_gamma   90.00
#
_symmetry.space_group_name_H-M   'P 1'
#
loop_
_entity.id
_entity.type
_entity.pdbx_description
1 polymer ?
#
loop_
_entity_poly.entity_id
_entity_poly.type
_entity_poly.pdbx_seq_one_letter_code
_entity_poly.pdbx_strand_id
1 'polypeptide(L)'
;MTQVRHEGDKAFPVPEEKGTPTESSSENKPADIEPSSGGENTPSGKEKDLHLDERFKEVISQKNALKEEAKELRRQVAELAEFRTKAEPLIEKFQPKEEVQIPEWFGGNQDQWKAFKANQESIINDAKERAIKEIDERTSQEQRRIQEANTHFESSVRSLEEEGNEVDRNKLLKFVMDNEMVDGKGRWNYKAGYKFMAAMEKASEQPSTLPARKKLAASTTSEAKAEQAPREYKTSADFKGGNAPW
;
A
#
# COMPACT_ATOMS: atom_id res chain seq x y z
N MET A 1 37.83 12.86 -24.50
CA MET A 1 36.97 13.98 -24.92
C MET A 1 35.58 13.43 -25.12
N THR A 2 34.71 13.61 -24.13
CA THR A 2 33.36 13.05 -24.09
C THR A 2 32.40 14.18 -24.48
N GLN A 3 31.73 14.05 -25.63
CA GLN A 3 30.76 15.05 -26.11
C GLN A 3 29.46 14.95 -25.31
N VAL A 4 29.06 16.07 -24.70
CA VAL A 4 27.78 16.24 -24.01
C VAL A 4 26.71 16.54 -25.05
N ARG A 5 25.76 15.62 -25.26
CA ARG A 5 24.57 15.85 -26.10
C ARG A 5 23.58 16.75 -25.37
N HIS A 6 23.06 17.74 -26.07
CA HIS A 6 22.05 18.67 -25.54
C HIS A 6 20.66 18.23 -26.03
N GLU A 7 19.63 18.49 -25.21
CA GLU A 7 18.25 18.17 -25.52
C GLU A 7 17.82 18.89 -26.81
N GLY A 8 17.55 18.11 -27.86
CA GLY A 8 17.22 18.59 -29.21
C GLY A 8 17.90 17.84 -30.36
N ASP A 9 18.93 17.03 -30.07
CA ASP A 9 19.60 16.22 -31.09
C ASP A 9 18.70 15.08 -31.60
N LYS A 10 18.45 15.05 -32.92
CA LYS A 10 17.65 14.02 -33.59
C LYS A 10 18.28 12.64 -33.38
N ALA A 11 17.47 11.68 -32.91
CA ALA A 11 17.93 10.37 -32.47
C ALA A 11 18.45 9.44 -33.59
N PHE A 12 18.19 9.74 -34.87
CA PHE A 12 18.62 8.93 -36.00
C PHE A 12 19.04 9.78 -37.21
N PRO A 13 20.11 9.42 -37.93
CA PRO A 13 20.44 10.05 -39.21
C PRO A 13 19.36 9.73 -40.23
N VAL A 14 18.74 10.77 -40.79
CA VAL A 14 17.80 10.68 -41.92
C VAL A 14 18.61 10.36 -43.18
N PRO A 15 18.33 9.27 -43.92
CA PRO A 15 18.98 9.00 -45.19
C PRO A 15 18.61 10.08 -46.21
N GLU A 16 19.63 10.57 -46.92
CA GLU A 16 19.53 11.58 -47.98
C GLU A 16 18.54 11.17 -49.07
N GLU A 17 17.68 12.11 -49.45
CA GLU A 17 16.81 12.05 -50.63
C GLU A 17 17.66 11.97 -51.91
N LYS A 18 17.53 10.85 -52.64
CA LYS A 18 17.93 10.76 -54.05
C LYS A 18 16.68 10.85 -54.93
N GLY A 19 16.55 12.00 -55.58
CA GLY A 19 16.13 12.17 -56.98
C GLY A 19 14.84 11.51 -57.48
N THR A 20 13.84 12.34 -57.73
CA THR A 20 12.83 12.13 -58.78
C THR A 20 13.47 12.08 -60.17
N PRO A 21 12.86 11.33 -61.11
CA PRO A 21 12.36 12.00 -62.31
C PRO A 21 10.91 11.60 -62.67
N THR A 22 10.08 12.63 -62.75
CA THR A 22 9.19 13.05 -63.86
C THR A 22 8.52 12.01 -64.79
N GLU A 23 7.18 12.15 -64.85
CA GLU A 23 6.22 11.94 -65.97
C GLU A 23 5.80 10.55 -66.48
N SER A 24 4.51 10.23 -66.25
CA SER A 24 3.47 10.00 -67.28
C SER A 24 2.25 9.34 -66.62
N SER A 25 1.11 10.03 -66.50
CA SER A 25 0.04 10.14 -67.51
C SER A 25 -0.92 8.96 -67.51
N SER A 26 -2.21 9.31 -67.57
CA SER A 26 -3.36 8.50 -68.02
C SER A 26 -4.14 7.71 -66.96
N GLU A 27 -5.06 8.41 -66.32
CA GLU A 27 -6.51 8.14 -66.36
C GLU A 27 -6.95 6.90 -67.17
N ASN A 28 -7.53 5.90 -66.48
CA ASN A 28 -8.68 5.14 -67.00
C ASN A 28 -9.36 4.31 -65.91
N LYS A 29 -10.67 4.53 -65.77
CA LYS A 29 -11.64 3.68 -65.07
C LYS A 29 -12.22 2.65 -66.06
N PRO A 30 -13.02 1.68 -65.59
CA PRO A 30 -12.77 0.24 -65.64
C PRO A 30 -13.23 -0.44 -66.94
N ALA A 31 -12.61 -1.57 -67.29
CA ALA A 31 -13.17 -2.52 -68.26
C ALA A 31 -13.55 -3.82 -67.55
N ASP A 32 -14.84 -4.13 -67.68
CA ASP A 32 -15.53 -5.39 -67.44
C ASP A 32 -14.85 -6.52 -68.21
N ILE A 33 -14.54 -7.65 -67.54
CA ILE A 33 -14.20 -8.91 -68.21
C ILE A 33 -14.93 -10.05 -67.50
N GLU A 34 -15.95 -10.54 -68.22
CA GLU A 34 -16.70 -11.78 -67.98
C GLU A 34 -15.83 -13.05 -67.98
N PRO A 35 -16.33 -14.18 -67.45
CA PRO A 35 -15.52 -15.32 -67.03
C PRO A 35 -15.09 -16.21 -68.21
N SER A 36 -13.80 -16.52 -68.29
CA SER A 36 -13.28 -17.53 -69.21
C SER A 36 -13.54 -18.94 -68.66
N SER A 37 -14.45 -19.66 -69.32
CA SER A 37 -14.65 -21.10 -69.18
C SER A 37 -13.41 -21.88 -69.61
N GLY A 38 -13.11 -23.00 -68.93
CA GLY A 38 -12.17 -24.00 -69.46
C GLY A 38 -11.42 -24.75 -68.36
N GLY A 39 -12.06 -25.76 -67.77
CA GLY A 39 -11.41 -26.74 -66.89
C GLY A 39 -12.27 -28.00 -66.83
N GLU A 40 -11.83 -29.03 -67.55
CA GLU A 40 -12.50 -30.31 -67.78
C GLU A 40 -12.96 -31.03 -66.50
N ASN A 41 -14.24 -31.40 -66.49
CA ASN A 41 -14.78 -32.45 -65.63
C ASN A 41 -14.39 -33.81 -66.20
N THR A 42 -13.55 -34.56 -65.49
CA THR A 42 -13.51 -36.02 -65.60
C THR A 42 -14.21 -36.61 -64.36
N PRO A 43 -15.37 -37.28 -64.49
CA PRO A 43 -16.06 -37.88 -63.37
C PRO A 43 -15.51 -39.30 -63.17
N SER A 44 -14.65 -39.47 -62.17
CA SER A 44 -14.31 -40.81 -61.69
C SER A 44 -13.82 -40.77 -60.26
N GLY A 45 -14.58 -41.43 -59.37
CA GLY A 45 -14.05 -41.93 -58.11
C GLY A 45 -14.60 -41.27 -56.86
N LYS A 46 -15.82 -41.69 -56.49
CA LYS A 46 -16.48 -41.49 -55.19
C LYS A 46 -16.81 -40.02 -54.89
N GLU A 47 -18.10 -39.73 -54.70
CA GLU A 47 -18.51 -38.60 -53.86
C GLU A 47 -17.91 -38.82 -52.47
N LYS A 48 -16.65 -38.42 -52.30
CA LYS A 48 -16.10 -38.18 -50.98
C LYS A 48 -16.86 -36.96 -50.52
N ASP A 49 -17.83 -37.17 -49.65
CA ASP A 49 -18.46 -36.11 -48.88
C ASP A 49 -17.35 -35.15 -48.46
N LEU A 50 -17.36 -33.93 -49.01
CA LEU A 50 -16.32 -32.94 -48.75
C LEU A 50 -16.23 -32.67 -47.24
N HIS A 51 -17.33 -32.87 -46.51
CA HIS A 51 -17.41 -32.82 -45.06
C HIS A 51 -16.59 -33.89 -44.31
N LEU A 52 -16.14 -34.96 -44.97
CA LEU A 52 -15.24 -35.98 -44.41
C LEU A 52 -13.77 -35.73 -44.74
N ASP A 53 -13.44 -34.85 -45.69
CA ASP A 53 -12.06 -34.55 -46.06
C ASP A 53 -11.38 -33.70 -44.96
N GLU A 54 -10.27 -34.18 -44.41
CA GLU A 54 -9.59 -33.56 -43.27
C GLU A 54 -9.13 -32.13 -43.60
N ARG A 55 -8.65 -31.91 -44.83
CA ARG A 55 -8.26 -30.57 -45.32
C ARG A 55 -9.45 -29.62 -45.39
N PHE A 56 -10.64 -30.11 -45.72
CA PHE A 56 -11.84 -29.28 -45.77
C PHE A 56 -12.35 -28.93 -44.36
N LYS A 57 -12.25 -29.85 -43.40
CA LYS A 57 -12.51 -29.57 -41.99
C LYS A 57 -11.55 -28.52 -41.43
N GLU A 58 -10.27 -28.58 -41.78
CA GLU A 58 -9.27 -27.57 -41.42
C GLU A 58 -9.57 -26.20 -42.04
N VAL A 59 -9.97 -26.14 -43.32
CA VAL A 59 -10.36 -24.87 -43.96
C VAL A 59 -11.62 -24.28 -43.31
N ILE A 60 -12.61 -25.11 -42.96
CA ILE A 60 -13.81 -24.65 -42.25
C ILE A 60 -13.45 -24.18 -40.83
N SER A 61 -12.59 -24.89 -40.11
CA SER A 61 -12.17 -24.49 -38.77
C SER A 61 -11.36 -23.19 -38.79
N GLN A 62 -10.45 -23.02 -39.75
CA GLN A 62 -9.73 -21.76 -39.97
C GLN A 62 -10.68 -20.61 -40.33
N LYS A 63 -11.65 -20.84 -41.23
CA LYS A 63 -12.66 -19.85 -41.59
C LYS A 63 -13.52 -19.44 -40.40
N ASN A 64 -13.88 -20.40 -39.54
CA ASN A 64 -14.64 -20.12 -38.33
C ASN A 64 -13.79 -19.38 -37.27
N ALA A 65 -12.52 -19.75 -37.12
CA ALA A 65 -11.58 -19.05 -36.24
C ALA A 65 -11.40 -17.58 -36.66
N LEU A 66 -11.17 -17.33 -37.95
CA LEU A 66 -11.06 -15.97 -38.50
C LEU A 66 -12.35 -15.17 -38.34
N LYS A 67 -13.51 -15.82 -38.42
CA LYS A 67 -14.81 -15.15 -38.18
C LYS A 67 -14.98 -14.75 -36.72
N GLU A 68 -14.60 -15.60 -35.77
CA GLU A 68 -14.65 -15.26 -34.35
C GLU A 68 -13.64 -14.17 -34.00
N GLU A 69 -12.42 -14.22 -34.56
CA GLU A 69 -11.42 -13.16 -34.41
C GLU A 69 -11.93 -11.82 -34.98
N ALA A 70 -12.51 -11.83 -36.18
CA ALA A 70 -13.09 -10.63 -36.78
C ALA A 70 -14.27 -10.08 -35.97
N LYS A 71 -15.04 -10.95 -35.30
CA LYS A 71 -16.15 -10.56 -34.43
C LYS A 71 -15.64 -9.94 -33.13
N GLU A 72 -14.55 -10.48 -32.57
CA GLU A 72 -13.92 -9.96 -31.37
C GLU A 72 -13.24 -8.61 -31.63
N LEU A 73 -12.53 -8.47 -32.75
CA LEU A 73 -12.00 -7.17 -33.20
C LEU A 73 -13.11 -6.14 -33.40
N ARG A 74 -14.26 -6.52 -33.97
CA ARG A 74 -15.41 -5.61 -34.11
C ARG A 74 -15.99 -5.21 -32.76
N ARG A 75 -16.00 -6.08 -31.75
CA ARG A 75 -16.42 -5.74 -30.38
C ARG A 75 -15.45 -4.74 -29.75
N GLN A 76 -14.14 -5.00 -29.84
CA GLN A 76 -13.13 -4.08 -29.32
C GLN A 76 -13.21 -2.70 -29.98
N VAL A 77 -13.39 -2.65 -31.31
CA VAL A 77 -13.58 -1.37 -32.03
C VAL A 77 -14.88 -0.68 -31.60
N ALA A 78 -15.97 -1.42 -31.36
CA ALA A 78 -17.22 -0.86 -30.87
C ALA A 78 -17.07 -0.32 -29.44
N GLU A 79 -16.40 -1.04 -28.55
CA GLU A 79 -16.09 -0.59 -27.18
C GLU A 79 -15.21 0.67 -27.21
N LEU A 80 -14.15 0.69 -28.03
CA LEU A 80 -13.31 1.88 -28.20
C LEU A 80 -14.08 3.07 -28.79
N ALA A 81 -15.02 2.83 -29.71
CA ALA A 81 -15.89 3.86 -30.25
C ALA A 81 -16.87 4.40 -29.18
N GLU A 82 -17.40 3.54 -28.31
CA GLU A 82 -18.19 3.95 -27.16
C GLU A 82 -17.37 4.75 -26.14
N PHE A 83 -16.14 4.31 -25.85
CA PHE A 83 -15.23 5.08 -25.00
C PHE A 83 -14.90 6.43 -25.60
N ARG A 84 -14.64 6.49 -26.91
CA ARG A 84 -14.40 7.73 -27.62
C ARG A 84 -15.60 8.66 -27.55
N THR A 85 -16.81 8.20 -27.88
CA THR A 85 -18.02 9.03 -27.81
C THR A 85 -18.37 9.50 -26.40
N LYS A 86 -17.99 8.76 -25.35
CA LYS A 86 -18.12 9.18 -23.94
C LYS A 86 -17.00 10.13 -23.51
N ALA A 87 -15.78 9.94 -24.01
CA ALA A 87 -14.61 10.74 -23.65
C ALA A 87 -14.52 12.06 -24.43
N GLU A 88 -14.89 12.09 -25.71
CA GLU A 88 -14.85 13.27 -26.59
C GLU A 88 -15.62 14.48 -26.01
N PRO A 89 -16.86 14.35 -25.45
CA PRO A 89 -17.53 15.48 -24.80
C PRO A 89 -16.93 15.85 -23.44
N LEU A 90 -16.20 14.95 -22.78
CA LEU A 90 -15.43 15.28 -21.58
C LEU A 90 -14.16 16.04 -21.98
N ILE A 91 -13.46 15.57 -23.01
CA ILE A 91 -12.26 16.19 -23.57
C ILE A 91 -12.61 17.58 -24.10
N GLU A 92 -13.72 17.79 -24.81
CA GLU A 92 -14.15 19.14 -25.25
C GLU A 92 -14.49 20.07 -24.08
N LYS A 93 -15.02 19.55 -22.96
CA LYS A 93 -15.23 20.33 -21.73
C LYS A 93 -13.92 20.65 -20.99
N PHE A 94 -12.92 19.81 -21.15
CA PHE A 94 -11.58 19.97 -20.56
C PHE A 94 -10.56 20.57 -21.52
N GLN A 95 -10.90 20.79 -22.79
CA GLN A 95 -10.09 21.59 -23.70
C GLN A 95 -10.15 23.01 -23.13
N PRO A 96 -9.06 23.52 -22.55
CA PRO A 96 -9.05 24.90 -22.14
C PRO A 96 -9.24 25.70 -23.43
N LYS A 97 -10.36 26.40 -23.56
CA LYS A 97 -10.37 27.61 -24.39
C LYS A 97 -9.31 28.50 -23.75
N GLU A 98 -8.08 28.41 -24.24
CA GLU A 98 -6.95 29.23 -23.81
C GLU A 98 -7.14 30.66 -24.34
N GLU A 99 -8.27 31.27 -24.00
CA GLU A 99 -8.27 32.70 -23.77
C GLU A 99 -7.45 32.87 -22.48
N VAL A 100 -6.14 32.99 -22.67
CA VAL A 100 -5.19 33.22 -21.59
C VAL A 100 -5.54 34.58 -21.01
N GLN A 101 -6.44 34.60 -20.01
CA GLN A 101 -6.79 35.81 -19.27
C GLN A 101 -5.54 36.23 -18.50
N ILE A 102 -4.81 37.19 -19.07
CA ILE A 102 -3.66 37.81 -18.42
C ILE A 102 -4.24 38.72 -17.34
N PRO A 103 -3.91 38.50 -16.06
CA PRO A 103 -4.39 39.38 -15.00
C PRO A 103 -3.91 40.82 -15.21
N GLU A 104 -4.77 41.79 -14.90
CA GLU A 104 -4.47 43.22 -15.07
C GLU A 104 -3.24 43.66 -14.28
N TRP A 105 -2.96 43.03 -13.14
CA TRP A 105 -1.79 43.31 -12.31
C TRP A 105 -0.46 42.85 -12.94
N PHE A 106 -0.46 41.95 -13.92
CA PHE A 106 0.77 41.42 -14.53
C PHE A 106 1.45 42.45 -15.44
N GLY A 107 0.66 43.32 -16.10
CA GLY A 107 1.16 44.46 -16.89
C GLY A 107 2.03 44.10 -18.12
N GLY A 108 2.06 42.84 -18.54
CA GLY A 108 2.94 42.34 -19.62
C GLY A 108 2.21 41.72 -20.81
N ASN A 109 2.99 41.32 -21.83
CA ASN A 109 2.48 40.70 -23.06
C ASN A 109 2.19 39.20 -22.88
N GLN A 110 1.43 38.60 -23.81
CA GLN A 110 1.06 37.18 -23.77
C GLN A 110 2.26 36.23 -23.68
N ASP A 111 3.36 36.52 -24.38
CA ASP A 111 4.57 35.69 -24.34
C ASP A 111 5.29 35.77 -23.00
N GLN A 112 5.31 36.95 -22.37
CA GLN A 112 5.88 37.13 -21.03
C GLN A 112 5.06 36.39 -19.98
N TRP A 113 3.73 36.39 -20.14
CA TRP A 113 2.84 35.66 -19.23
C TRP A 113 2.99 34.14 -19.36
N LYS A 114 3.13 33.63 -20.59
CA LYS A 114 3.44 32.21 -20.82
C LYS A 114 4.77 31.80 -20.17
N ALA A 115 5.82 32.61 -20.36
CA ALA A 115 7.11 32.36 -19.72
C ALA A 115 7.03 32.42 -18.18
N PHE A 116 6.28 33.37 -17.63
CA PHE A 116 6.03 33.45 -16.19
C PHE A 116 5.30 32.22 -15.67
N LYS A 117 4.21 31.78 -16.33
CA LYS A 117 3.49 30.56 -15.96
C LYS A 117 4.39 29.33 -16.00
N ALA A 118 5.18 29.15 -17.07
CA ALA A 118 6.11 28.03 -17.18
C ALA A 118 7.14 28.04 -16.04
N ASN A 119 7.67 29.21 -15.66
CA ASN A 119 8.58 29.33 -14.53
C ASN A 119 7.89 29.01 -13.20
N GLN A 120 6.68 29.53 -12.97
CA GLN A 120 5.90 29.22 -11.76
C GLN A 120 5.57 27.73 -11.66
N GLU A 121 5.17 27.10 -12.77
CA GLU A 121 4.93 25.66 -12.84
C GLU A 121 6.20 24.88 -12.54
N SER A 122 7.35 25.29 -13.07
CA SER A 122 8.64 24.68 -12.73
C SER A 122 8.95 24.79 -11.24
N ILE A 123 8.77 25.96 -10.63
CA ILE A 123 9.01 26.17 -9.18
C ILE A 123 8.07 25.30 -8.36
N ILE A 124 6.79 25.22 -8.74
CA ILE A 124 5.80 24.40 -8.05
C ILE A 124 6.12 22.91 -8.20
N ASN A 125 6.54 22.48 -9.40
CA ASN A 125 6.92 21.09 -9.65
C ASN A 125 8.18 20.71 -8.87
N ASP A 126 9.20 21.57 -8.84
CA ASP A 126 10.39 21.38 -8.02
C ASP A 126 10.04 21.27 -6.53
N ALA A 127 9.13 22.13 -6.05
CA ALA A 127 8.67 22.09 -4.67
C ALA A 127 7.92 20.79 -4.34
N LYS A 128 7.04 20.33 -5.25
CA LYS A 128 6.34 19.04 -5.12
C LYS A 128 7.32 17.88 -5.12
N GLU A 129 8.30 17.87 -6.01
CA GLU A 129 9.30 16.81 -6.06
C GLU A 129 10.13 16.75 -4.78
N ARG A 130 10.56 17.90 -4.24
CA ARG A 130 11.27 17.94 -2.96
C ARG A 130 10.41 17.44 -1.81
N ALA A 131 9.13 17.83 -1.77
CA ALA A 131 8.20 17.36 -0.73
C ALA A 131 7.97 15.85 -0.81
N ILE A 132 7.78 15.30 -2.03
CA ILE A 132 7.63 13.85 -2.22
C ILE A 132 8.90 13.11 -1.78
N LYS A 133 10.08 13.60 -2.20
CA LYS A 133 11.36 13.01 -1.77
C LYS A 133 11.53 13.02 -0.25
N GLU A 134 11.19 14.12 0.42
CA GLU A 134 11.27 14.21 1.89
C GLU A 134 10.30 13.22 2.57
N ILE A 135 9.09 13.06 2.04
CA ILE A 135 8.12 12.08 2.54
C ILE A 135 8.65 10.65 2.33
N ASP A 136 9.20 10.34 1.16
CA ASP A 136 9.75 9.02 0.84
C ASP A 136 10.98 8.69 1.71
N GLU A 137 11.85 9.66 1.94
CA GLU A 137 12.99 9.53 2.84
C GLU A 137 12.54 9.32 4.29
N ARG A 138 11.56 10.09 4.77
CA ARG A 138 11.03 9.94 6.13
C ARG A 138 10.34 8.59 6.32
N THR A 139 9.49 8.18 5.38
CA THR A 139 8.77 6.90 5.44
C THR A 139 9.73 5.71 5.35
N SER A 140 10.74 5.77 4.48
CA SER A 140 11.76 4.71 4.40
C SER A 140 12.63 4.62 5.67
N GLN A 141 12.99 5.75 6.28
CA GLN A 141 13.67 5.76 7.58
C GLN A 141 12.80 5.18 8.70
N GLU A 142 11.51 5.52 8.71
CA GLU A 142 10.56 4.97 9.68
C GLU A 142 10.39 3.46 9.51
N GLN A 143 10.25 2.97 8.28
CA GLN A 143 10.19 1.53 8.00
C GLN A 143 11.45 0.80 8.45
N ARG A 144 12.64 1.38 8.23
CA ARG A 144 13.91 0.80 8.74
C ARG A 144 13.91 0.73 10.26
N ARG A 145 13.50 1.79 10.95
CA ARG A 145 13.40 1.80 12.42
C ARG A 145 12.41 0.76 12.94
N ILE A 146 11.28 0.58 12.28
CA ILE A 146 10.30 -0.46 12.62
C ILE A 146 10.91 -1.86 12.43
N GLN A 147 11.60 -2.10 11.31
CA GLN A 147 12.27 -3.38 11.05
C GLN A 147 13.37 -3.69 12.07
N GLU A 148 14.20 -2.70 12.39
CA GLU A 148 15.22 -2.80 13.43
C GLU A 148 14.60 -3.10 14.81
N ALA A 149 13.53 -2.40 15.17
CA ALA A 149 12.81 -2.64 16.42
C ALA A 149 12.20 -4.05 16.48
N ASN A 150 11.57 -4.52 15.40
CA ASN A 150 11.02 -5.86 15.30
C ASN A 150 12.12 -6.93 15.39
N THR A 151 13.23 -6.74 14.68
CA THR A 151 14.37 -7.67 14.73
C THR A 151 14.99 -7.71 16.12
N HIS A 152 15.09 -6.57 16.80
CA HIS A 152 15.54 -6.49 18.18
C HIS A 152 14.59 -7.21 19.15
N PHE A 153 13.28 -7.05 18.96
CA PHE A 153 12.27 -7.77 19.73
C PHE A 153 12.37 -9.28 19.52
N GLU A 154 12.37 -9.74 18.26
CA GLU A 154 12.46 -11.16 17.91
C GLU A 154 13.74 -11.81 18.43
N SER A 155 14.89 -11.15 18.27
CA SER A 155 16.17 -11.66 18.80
C SER A 155 16.18 -11.72 20.33
N SER A 156 15.56 -10.75 21.01
CA SER A 156 15.45 -10.74 22.46
C SER A 156 14.53 -11.86 22.96
N VAL A 157 13.37 -12.04 22.34
CA VAL A 157 12.43 -13.13 22.64
C VAL A 157 13.07 -14.49 22.39
N ARG A 158 13.72 -14.66 21.24
CA ARG A 158 14.43 -15.91 20.90
C ARG A 158 15.50 -16.23 21.93
N SER A 159 16.29 -15.24 22.37
CA SER A 159 17.29 -15.46 23.43
C SER A 159 16.65 -15.88 24.76
N LEU A 160 15.45 -15.40 25.09
CA LEU A 160 14.74 -15.81 26.30
C LEU A 160 14.15 -17.23 26.18
N GLU A 161 13.62 -17.58 25.00
CA GLU A 161 13.14 -18.93 24.67
C GLU A 161 14.28 -19.96 24.70
N GLU A 162 15.47 -19.61 24.18
CA GLU A 162 16.69 -20.44 24.24
C GLU A 162 17.21 -20.64 25.68
N GLU A 163 16.97 -19.69 26.58
CA GLU A 163 17.22 -19.82 28.03
C GLU A 163 16.21 -20.77 28.73
N GLY A 164 15.25 -21.33 27.99
CA GLY A 164 14.26 -22.29 28.48
C GLY A 164 13.00 -21.66 29.07
N ASN A 165 12.79 -20.36 28.85
CA ASN A 165 11.63 -19.63 29.38
C ASN A 165 10.46 -19.68 28.38
N GLU A 166 9.26 -19.95 28.87
CA GLU A 166 8.03 -19.75 28.08
C GLU A 166 7.70 -18.25 28.06
N VAL A 167 7.69 -17.65 26.87
CA VAL A 167 7.52 -16.20 26.69
C VAL A 167 6.26 -15.93 25.89
N ASP A 168 5.25 -15.32 26.53
CA ASP A 168 4.13 -14.73 25.81
C ASP A 168 4.58 -13.40 25.20
N ARG A 169 4.82 -13.43 23.89
CA ARG A 169 5.35 -12.30 23.10
C ARG A 169 4.50 -11.04 23.25
N ASN A 170 3.18 -11.18 23.19
CA ASN A 170 2.27 -10.04 23.22
C ASN A 170 2.18 -9.43 24.63
N LYS A 171 2.15 -10.28 25.67
CA LYS A 171 2.20 -9.80 27.06
C LYS A 171 3.51 -9.10 27.37
N LEU A 172 4.64 -9.67 26.95
CA LEU A 172 5.95 -9.08 27.17
C LEU A 172 6.09 -7.73 26.48
N LEU A 173 5.69 -7.63 25.21
CA LEU A 173 5.72 -6.38 24.47
C LEU A 173 4.85 -5.31 25.17
N LYS A 174 3.61 -5.66 25.50
CA LYS A 174 2.69 -4.76 26.21
C LYS A 174 3.26 -4.31 27.55
N PHE A 175 3.77 -5.23 28.36
CA PHE A 175 4.35 -4.93 29.67
C PHE A 175 5.53 -3.97 29.56
N VAL A 176 6.41 -4.17 28.58
CA VAL A 176 7.57 -3.30 28.35
C VAL A 176 7.18 -1.90 27.90
N MET A 177 6.14 -1.78 27.07
CA MET A 177 5.60 -0.49 26.64
C MET A 177 4.89 0.24 27.78
N ASP A 178 4.02 -0.45 28.53
CA ASP A 178 3.24 0.12 29.63
C ASP A 178 4.12 0.62 30.79
N ASN A 179 5.29 -0.01 31.00
CA ASN A 179 6.23 0.35 32.07
C ASN A 179 7.43 1.17 31.56
N GLU A 180 7.40 1.62 30.30
CA GLU A 180 8.45 2.41 29.66
C GLU A 180 9.87 1.85 29.90
N MET A 181 10.04 0.53 29.73
CA MET A 181 11.27 -0.17 30.09
C MET A 181 12.35 0.02 29.02
N VAL A 182 13.09 1.13 29.09
CA VAL A 182 14.12 1.51 28.10
C VAL A 182 15.54 1.25 28.63
N ASP A 183 16.43 0.76 27.76
CA ASP A 183 17.86 0.59 28.01
C ASP A 183 18.63 1.92 27.93
N GLY A 184 19.90 1.94 28.34
CA GLY A 184 20.75 3.14 28.24
C GLY A 184 21.01 3.62 26.80
N LYS A 185 20.56 2.88 25.78
CA LYS A 185 20.66 3.22 24.36
C LYS A 185 19.32 3.69 23.79
N GLY A 186 18.28 3.86 24.62
CA GLY A 186 16.96 4.31 24.17
C GLY A 186 16.11 3.21 23.54
N ARG A 187 16.47 1.92 23.69
CA ARG A 187 15.74 0.77 23.13
C ARG A 187 14.98 0.02 24.22
N TRP A 188 13.85 -0.58 23.86
CA TRP A 188 13.06 -1.40 24.78
C TRP A 188 13.87 -2.60 25.32
N ASN A 189 13.91 -2.74 26.65
CA ASN A 189 14.65 -3.80 27.34
C ASN A 189 13.74 -4.99 27.68
N TYR A 190 13.56 -5.88 26.70
CA TYR A 190 12.70 -7.05 26.81
C TYR A 190 13.19 -8.08 27.85
N LYS A 191 14.51 -8.22 28.06
CA LYS A 191 15.06 -9.13 29.08
C LYS A 191 14.71 -8.68 30.49
N ALA A 192 14.84 -7.38 30.77
CA ALA A 192 14.42 -6.83 32.05
C ALA A 192 12.88 -6.93 32.19
N GLY A 193 12.14 -6.61 31.12
CA GLY A 193 10.69 -6.75 31.06
C GLY A 193 10.21 -8.11 31.51
N TYR A 194 10.80 -9.17 30.94
CA TYR A 194 10.47 -10.54 31.28
C TYR A 194 10.77 -10.87 32.75
N LYS A 195 11.92 -10.42 33.29
CA LYS A 195 12.27 -10.65 34.69
C LYS A 195 11.26 -10.03 35.66
N PHE A 196 10.81 -8.81 35.39
CA PHE A 196 9.80 -8.15 36.20
C PHE A 196 8.43 -8.78 36.05
N MET A 197 8.02 -9.12 34.82
CA MET A 197 6.77 -9.82 34.55
C MET A 197 6.71 -11.17 35.28
N ALA A 198 7.76 -12.00 35.15
CA ALA A 198 7.86 -13.29 35.82
C ALA A 198 7.93 -13.15 37.36
N ALA A 199 8.57 -12.09 37.87
CA ALA A 199 8.59 -11.82 39.31
C ALA A 199 7.21 -11.40 39.84
N MET A 200 6.46 -10.61 39.08
CA MET A 200 5.09 -10.23 39.41
C MET A 200 4.14 -11.42 39.39
N GLU A 201 4.24 -12.28 38.37
CA GLU A 201 3.43 -13.51 38.29
C GLU A 201 3.73 -14.44 39.47
N LYS A 202 5.01 -14.68 39.79
CA LYS A 202 5.42 -15.45 40.97
C LYS A 202 4.96 -14.83 42.30
N ALA A 203 4.93 -13.50 42.40
CA ALA A 203 4.41 -12.81 43.59
C ALA A 203 2.88 -12.95 43.70
N SER A 204 2.17 -13.03 42.57
CA SER A 204 0.71 -13.24 42.54
C SER A 204 0.30 -14.70 42.82
N GLU A 205 1.17 -15.66 42.50
CA GLU A 205 0.98 -17.09 42.77
C GLU A 205 1.34 -17.50 44.19
N GLN A 206 1.97 -16.61 44.99
CA GLN A 206 2.06 -16.90 46.41
C GLN A 206 0.64 -17.03 46.97
N PRO A 207 0.29 -18.21 47.54
CA PRO A 207 -1.06 -18.45 48.01
C PRO A 207 -1.37 -17.32 48.98
N SER A 208 -2.43 -16.57 48.66
CA SER A 208 -2.95 -15.51 49.52
C SER A 208 -2.75 -15.95 50.95
N THR A 209 -2.07 -15.14 51.75
CA THR A 209 -1.78 -15.45 53.15
C THR A 209 -3.05 -15.61 53.99
N LEU A 210 -4.23 -15.78 53.40
CA LEU A 210 -5.50 -16.11 54.05
C LEU A 210 -5.42 -17.30 55.01
N PRO A 211 -4.81 -18.47 54.72
CA PRO A 211 -4.70 -19.53 55.71
C PRO A 211 -3.67 -19.19 56.81
N ALA A 212 -2.62 -18.42 56.50
CA ALA A 212 -1.61 -17.99 57.47
C ALA A 212 -2.11 -16.85 58.39
N ARG A 213 -2.83 -15.87 57.84
CA ARG A 213 -3.56 -14.79 58.54
C ARG A 213 -4.74 -15.36 59.33
N LYS A 214 -5.45 -16.37 58.81
CA LYS A 214 -6.53 -17.03 59.56
C LYS A 214 -5.99 -17.91 60.68
N LYS A 215 -4.82 -18.55 60.51
CA LYS A 215 -4.10 -19.22 61.61
C LYS A 215 -3.53 -18.23 62.63
N LEU A 216 -2.97 -17.09 62.20
CA LEU A 216 -2.51 -16.03 63.11
C LEU A 216 -3.68 -15.40 63.86
N ALA A 217 -4.77 -15.05 63.17
CA ALA A 217 -6.00 -14.53 63.77
C ALA A 217 -6.61 -15.51 64.76
N ALA A 218 -6.71 -16.81 64.40
CA ALA A 218 -7.18 -17.86 65.31
C ALA A 218 -6.23 -18.11 66.49
N SER A 219 -4.92 -17.83 66.35
CA SER A 219 -3.98 -17.89 67.48
C SER A 219 -4.08 -16.67 68.40
N THR A 220 -4.48 -15.50 67.86
CA THR A 220 -4.66 -14.25 68.64
C THR A 220 -6.06 -14.11 69.23
N THR A 221 -7.06 -14.81 68.68
CA THR A 221 -8.40 -14.95 69.28
C THR A 221 -8.49 -16.30 69.98
N SER A 222 -7.57 -16.58 70.89
CA SER A 222 -7.93 -17.47 71.98
C SER A 222 -8.94 -16.72 72.84
N GLU A 223 -10.04 -17.39 73.15
CA GLU A 223 -11.00 -16.99 74.18
C GLU A 223 -10.30 -16.97 75.54
N ALA A 224 -9.38 -16.03 75.74
CA ALA A 224 -8.89 -15.62 77.03
C ALA A 224 -9.50 -14.24 77.25
N LYS A 225 -10.61 -14.25 77.99
CA LYS A 225 -11.22 -13.10 78.64
C LYS A 225 -10.15 -12.43 79.49
N ALA A 226 -9.32 -11.59 78.87
CA ALA A 226 -8.38 -10.73 79.55
C ALA A 226 -9.23 -9.66 80.24
N GLU A 227 -9.55 -9.90 81.50
CA GLU A 227 -9.85 -8.83 82.45
C GLU A 227 -8.75 -7.79 82.31
N GLN A 228 -9.06 -6.68 81.64
CA GLN A 228 -8.21 -5.50 81.71
C GLN A 228 -8.16 -5.10 83.17
N ALA A 229 -6.96 -5.18 83.75
CA ALA A 229 -6.70 -4.64 85.07
C ALA A 229 -7.30 -3.22 85.16
N PRO A 230 -8.04 -2.88 86.23
CA PRO A 230 -8.68 -1.57 86.35
C PRO A 230 -7.61 -0.51 86.25
N ARG A 231 -7.76 0.41 85.28
CA ARG A 231 -6.82 1.52 85.10
C ARG A 231 -6.91 2.41 86.34
N GLU A 232 -5.75 2.72 86.93
CA GLU A 232 -5.67 3.60 88.12
C GLU A 232 -6.11 5.04 87.85
N TYR A 233 -6.23 5.44 86.57
CA TYR A 233 -6.61 6.77 86.16
C TYR A 233 -7.81 6.76 85.21
N LYS A 234 -8.73 7.70 85.42
CA LYS A 234 -9.86 7.97 84.52
C LYS A 234 -9.39 8.81 83.33
N THR A 235 -9.92 8.51 82.16
CA THR A 235 -9.65 9.24 80.91
C THR A 235 -10.83 10.14 80.55
N SER A 236 -10.64 11.07 79.60
CA SER A 236 -11.68 12.02 79.17
C SER A 236 -12.97 11.35 78.66
N ALA A 237 -12.89 10.09 78.23
CA ALA A 237 -14.05 9.29 77.86
C ALA A 237 -14.96 8.96 79.05
N ASP A 238 -14.41 8.83 80.26
CA ASP A 238 -15.15 8.41 81.47
C ASP A 238 -16.03 9.55 82.04
N PHE A 239 -15.81 10.79 81.61
CA PHE A 239 -16.56 11.97 82.06
C PHE A 239 -17.73 12.36 81.14
N LYS A 240 -17.94 11.64 80.03
CA LYS A 240 -19.02 11.96 79.08
C LYS A 240 -20.44 11.65 79.59
N GLY A 241 -20.56 10.97 80.74
CA GLY A 241 -21.83 10.57 81.36
C GLY A 241 -22.34 11.46 82.49
N GLY A 242 -21.82 12.68 82.65
CA GLY A 242 -22.31 13.62 83.67
C GLY A 242 -21.80 13.38 85.09
N ASN A 243 -20.80 12.49 85.26
CA ASN A 243 -20.20 12.17 86.56
C ASN A 243 -18.85 12.90 86.74
N ALA A 244 -18.83 14.20 86.47
CA ALA A 244 -17.70 15.08 86.79
C ALA A 244 -17.90 15.64 88.22
N PRO A 245 -16.87 15.66 89.09
CA PRO A 245 -17.00 16.09 90.48
C PRO A 245 -16.95 17.63 90.67
N TRP A 246 -17.29 18.40 89.63
CA TRP A 246 -17.45 19.86 89.67
C TRP A 246 -18.65 20.30 88.84
#